data_AF-A0A7S1ZZI6-F1
#
_entry.id   AF-A0A7S1ZZI6-F1
#
_cell.length_a   1.000
_cell.length_b   1.000
_cell.length_c   1.000
_cell.angle_alpha   90.00
_cell.angle_beta   90.00
_cell.angle_gamma   90.00
#
_symmetry.space_group_name_H-M   'P 1'
#
loop_
_entity.id
_entity.type
_entity.pdbx_description
1 polymer ?
#
loop_
_entity_poly.entity_id
_entity_poly.type
_entity_poly.pdbx_seq_one_letter_code
_entity_poly.pdbx_strand_id
1 'polypeptide(L)'
;HHTQNKRKVVRFLKQTEIKYIPTWQQADSIYEELWYSNKELKFLKRQMKISLLAVRRRDANSYKICLRGLEHLLTQEVFEQRTINKDCVINAVLEEQRRQRELGYVDTEHIARAPYLNSKWSWEVALSSAKS
;
A
#
# COMPACT_ATOMS: atom_id res chain seq x y z
N HIS A 1 0.96 -26.71 -47.75
CA HIS A 1 -0.20 -26.06 -47.09
C HIS A 1 0.30 -25.23 -45.91
N HIS A 2 0.33 -23.90 -46.03
CA HIS A 2 0.86 -23.00 -45.00
C HIS A 2 -0.31 -22.34 -44.26
N THR A 3 -0.53 -22.73 -43.00
CA THR A 3 -1.56 -22.16 -42.13
C THR A 3 -1.06 -20.83 -41.56
N GLN A 4 -1.55 -19.72 -42.10
CA GLN A 4 -1.23 -18.40 -41.56
C GLN A 4 -1.83 -18.23 -40.16
N ASN A 5 -0.97 -17.97 -39.17
CA ASN A 5 -1.34 -17.68 -37.79
C ASN A 5 -2.07 -16.34 -37.72
N LYS A 6 -3.37 -16.37 -37.41
CA LYS A 6 -4.18 -15.15 -37.19
C LYS A 6 -3.72 -14.46 -35.91
N ARG A 7 -3.15 -13.26 -36.03
CA ARG A 7 -2.74 -12.42 -34.89
C ARG A 7 -3.99 -11.98 -34.11
N LYS A 8 -4.05 -12.32 -32.82
CA LYS A 8 -5.12 -11.86 -31.92
C LYS A 8 -4.83 -10.41 -31.52
N VAL A 9 -5.78 -9.51 -31.81
CA VAL A 9 -5.70 -8.09 -31.43
C VAL A 9 -6.63 -7.87 -30.24
N VAL A 10 -6.08 -7.33 -29.15
CA VAL A 10 -6.86 -6.93 -27.97
C VAL A 10 -7.76 -5.76 -28.36
N ARG A 11 -9.07 -5.91 -28.13
CA ARG A 11 -10.05 -4.83 -28.30
C ARG A 11 -10.73 -4.57 -26.98
N PHE A 12 -10.90 -3.30 -26.65
CA PHE A 12 -11.67 -2.87 -25.50
C PHE A 12 -13.14 -2.75 -25.90
N LEU A 13 -14.05 -3.28 -25.06
CA LEU A 13 -15.49 -3.12 -25.25
C LEU A 13 -15.85 -1.65 -25.12
N LYS A 14 -16.66 -1.12 -26.05
CA LYS A 14 -17.13 0.28 -26.04
C LYS A 14 -18.06 0.60 -24.86
N GLN A 15 -18.66 -0.42 -24.26
CA GLN A 15 -19.50 -0.29 -23.08
C GLN A 15 -18.87 -1.07 -21.94
N THR A 16 -18.56 -0.34 -20.88
CA THR A 16 -18.20 -0.90 -19.57
C THR A 16 -19.46 -1.49 -18.94
N GLU A 17 -19.49 -2.80 -18.75
CA GLU A 17 -20.47 -3.41 -17.85
C GLU A 17 -20.10 -3.04 -16.40
N ILE A 18 -20.86 -2.13 -15.81
CA ILE A 18 -20.75 -1.81 -14.39
C ILE A 18 -21.44 -2.92 -13.61
N LYS A 19 -20.67 -3.83 -13.02
CA LYS A 19 -21.19 -4.83 -12.09
C LYS A 19 -21.27 -4.19 -10.69
N TYR A 20 -22.49 -4.04 -10.19
CA TYR A 20 -22.72 -3.67 -8.80
C TYR A 20 -22.50 -4.90 -7.91
N ILE A 21 -21.49 -4.83 -7.04
CA ILE A 21 -21.22 -5.83 -6.01
C ILE A 21 -21.76 -5.28 -4.69
N PRO A 22 -22.89 -5.79 -4.15
CA PRO A 22 -23.47 -5.27 -2.92
C PRO A 22 -22.56 -5.53 -1.71
N THR A 23 -22.27 -4.46 -0.97
CA THR A 23 -21.26 -4.36 0.10
C THR A 23 -21.61 -5.13 1.39
N TRP A 24 -22.83 -5.63 1.52
CA TRP A 24 -23.37 -6.17 2.78
C TRP A 24 -22.97 -7.62 3.09
N GLN A 25 -22.26 -8.29 2.20
CA GLN A 25 -21.69 -9.64 2.43
C GLN A 25 -20.20 -9.63 2.81
N GLN A 26 -19.56 -8.45 2.90
CA GLN A 26 -18.10 -8.34 3.01
C GLN A 26 -17.55 -8.42 4.44
N ALA A 27 -18.37 -8.37 5.49
CA ALA A 27 -17.85 -8.35 6.86
C ALA A 27 -17.02 -9.60 7.22
N ASP A 28 -17.39 -10.76 6.68
CA ASP A 28 -16.65 -12.02 6.88
C ASP A 28 -15.79 -12.44 5.66
N SER A 29 -16.03 -11.85 4.48
CA SER A 29 -15.34 -12.21 3.22
C SER A 29 -14.10 -11.37 2.88
N ILE A 30 -13.81 -10.27 3.60
CA ILE A 30 -12.60 -9.45 3.33
C ILE A 30 -11.30 -10.25 3.51
N TYR A 31 -11.35 -11.36 4.26
CA TYR A 31 -10.21 -12.28 4.43
C TYR A 31 -10.14 -13.42 3.41
N GLU A 32 -11.17 -13.62 2.56
CA GLU A 32 -11.24 -14.77 1.64
C GLU A 32 -10.49 -14.57 0.31
N GLU A 33 -10.02 -13.36 -0.01
CA GLU A 33 -9.28 -13.09 -1.26
C GLU A 33 -7.80 -12.73 -1.04
N LEU A 34 -7.18 -13.28 0.01
CA LEU A 34 -5.73 -13.34 0.03
C LEU A 34 -5.28 -14.41 -0.97
N TRP A 35 -4.83 -13.98 -2.15
CA TRP A 35 -4.20 -14.81 -3.19
C TRP A 35 -3.06 -15.71 -2.68
N TYR A 36 -2.54 -15.43 -1.47
CA TYR A 36 -1.49 -16.17 -0.81
C TYR A 36 -1.95 -16.61 0.58
N SER A 37 -1.71 -17.88 0.89
CA SER A 37 -1.79 -18.40 2.25
C SER A 37 -0.79 -17.72 3.19
N ASN A 38 -1.06 -17.78 4.49
CA ASN A 38 -0.13 -17.30 5.52
C ASN A 38 1.28 -17.93 5.42
N LYS A 39 1.37 -19.18 4.96
CA LYS A 39 2.65 -19.87 4.74
C LYS A 39 3.40 -19.25 3.57
N GLU A 40 2.72 -18.98 2.46
CA GLU A 40 3.30 -18.33 1.29
C GLU A 40 3.73 -16.89 1.58
N LEU A 41 2.93 -16.13 2.32
CA LEU A 41 3.30 -14.78 2.76
C LEU A 41 4.58 -14.78 3.61
N LYS A 42 4.70 -15.72 4.56
CA LYS A 42 5.92 -15.88 5.37
C LYS A 42 7.12 -16.25 4.51
N PHE A 43 6.94 -17.16 3.55
CA PHE A 43 7.98 -17.55 2.61
C PHE A 43 8.45 -16.37 1.75
N LEU A 44 7.52 -15.61 1.16
CA LEU A 44 7.82 -14.42 0.35
C LEU A 44 8.61 -13.39 1.15
N LYS A 45 8.16 -13.05 2.37
CA LYS A 45 8.88 -12.14 3.27
C LYS A 45 10.30 -12.62 3.57
N ARG A 46 10.50 -13.92 3.79
CA ARG A 46 11.83 -14.51 4.00
C ARG A 46 12.71 -14.37 2.77
N GLN A 47 12.19 -14.65 1.57
CA GLN A 47 12.92 -14.50 0.30
C GLN A 47 13.31 -13.05 0.03
N MET A 48 12.41 -12.09 0.29
CA MET A 48 12.71 -10.66 0.19
C MET A 48 13.86 -10.26 1.10
N LYS A 49 13.87 -10.73 2.37
CA LYS A 49 14.94 -10.44 3.32
C LYS A 49 16.29 -11.00 2.86
N ILE A 50 16.32 -12.24 2.36
CA ILE A 50 17.53 -12.87 1.81
C ILE A 50 18.04 -12.05 0.63
N SER A 51 17.14 -11.64 -0.26
CA SER A 51 17.48 -10.84 -1.45
C SER A 51 18.11 -9.50 -1.07
N LEU A 52 17.55 -8.79 -0.08
CA LEU A 52 18.11 -7.54 0.42
C LEU A 52 19.51 -7.70 1.01
N LEU A 53 19.73 -8.79 1.78
CA LEU A 53 21.04 -9.06 2.37
C LEU A 53 22.09 -9.39 1.31
N ALA A 54 21.75 -10.17 0.29
CA ALA A 54 22.63 -10.48 -0.83
C ALA A 54 23.05 -9.21 -1.59
N VAL A 55 22.10 -8.31 -1.84
CA VAL A 55 22.37 -7.02 -2.50
C VAL A 55 23.25 -6.13 -1.63
N ARG A 56 22.97 -6.02 -0.33
CA ARG A 56 23.80 -5.23 0.61
C ARG A 56 25.23 -5.74 0.73
N ARG A 57 25.45 -7.06 0.63
CA ARG A 57 26.78 -7.68 0.68
C ARG A 57 27.58 -7.53 -0.61
N ARG A 58 27.00 -6.91 -1.66
CA ARG A 58 27.61 -6.77 -2.99
C ARG A 58 28.09 -8.10 -3.56
N ASP A 59 27.37 -9.19 -3.30
CA ASP A 59 27.63 -10.46 -3.99
C ASP A 59 27.23 -10.28 -5.47
N ALA A 60 28.18 -9.79 -6.26
CA ALA A 60 27.99 -9.33 -7.64
C ALA A 60 27.57 -10.45 -8.61
N ASN A 61 27.61 -11.71 -8.19
CA ASN A 61 27.07 -12.86 -8.93
C ASN A 61 25.52 -12.99 -8.88
N SER A 62 24.85 -12.01 -8.27
CA SER A 62 23.41 -11.95 -8.01
C SER A 62 22.57 -11.44 -9.19
N TYR A 63 22.96 -11.70 -10.44
CA TYR A 63 22.24 -11.21 -11.64
C TYR A 63 20.80 -11.75 -11.79
N LYS A 64 20.35 -12.63 -10.88
CA LYS A 64 18.99 -13.17 -10.83
C LYS A 64 18.08 -12.51 -9.79
N ILE A 65 18.59 -11.58 -8.97
CA ILE A 65 17.74 -10.91 -7.98
C ILE A 65 17.00 -9.75 -8.65
N CYS A 66 15.69 -9.90 -8.79
CA CYS A 66 14.82 -8.80 -9.20
C CYS A 66 14.76 -7.77 -8.07
N LEU A 67 15.38 -6.61 -8.29
CA LEU A 67 15.34 -5.48 -7.34
C LEU A 67 14.02 -4.70 -7.42
N ARG A 68 13.18 -5.01 -8.41
CA ARG A 68 11.92 -4.31 -8.63
C ARG A 68 10.97 -4.54 -7.46
N GLY A 69 10.50 -3.47 -6.84
CA GLY A 69 9.69 -3.50 -5.61
C GLY A 69 10.49 -3.54 -4.31
N LEU A 70 11.82 -3.67 -4.36
CA LEU A 70 12.72 -3.63 -3.19
C LEU A 70 13.58 -2.36 -3.13
N GLU A 71 13.45 -1.46 -4.11
CA GLU A 71 14.26 -0.25 -4.25
C GLU A 71 14.19 0.62 -3.00
N HIS A 72 12.99 0.76 -2.44
CA HIS A 72 12.71 1.53 -1.24
C HIS A 72 13.38 1.00 0.04
N LEU A 73 13.89 -0.23 0.03
CA LEU A 73 14.62 -0.85 1.15
C LEU A 73 16.14 -0.83 0.95
N LEU A 74 16.57 -0.54 -0.28
CA LEU A 74 17.97 -0.46 -0.68
C LEU A 74 18.51 0.95 -0.50
N THR A 75 17.69 1.97 -0.77
CA THR A 75 18.06 3.36 -0.51
C THR A 75 17.77 3.72 0.94
N GLN A 76 18.82 4.04 1.69
CA GLN A 76 18.74 4.39 3.12
C GLN A 76 17.78 5.57 3.35
N GLU A 77 17.89 6.62 2.54
CA GLU A 77 17.04 7.82 2.61
C GLU A 77 15.54 7.48 2.46
N VAL A 78 15.19 6.62 1.50
CA VAL A 78 13.79 6.21 1.26
C VAL A 78 13.27 5.36 2.42
N PHE A 79 14.11 4.49 2.98
CA PHE A 79 13.76 3.67 4.13
C PHE A 79 13.53 4.52 5.39
N GLU A 80 14.44 5.47 5.66
CA GLU A 80 14.34 6.43 6.76
C GLU A 80 13.08 7.29 6.61
N GLN A 81 12.83 7.86 5.43
CA GLN A 81 11.63 8.64 5.17
C GLN A 81 10.34 7.83 5.38
N ARG A 82 10.31 6.56 4.97
CA ARG A 82 9.16 5.68 5.22
C ARG A 82 8.95 5.42 6.70
N THR A 83 10.03 5.26 7.45
CA THR A 83 9.98 5.05 8.90
C THR A 83 9.42 6.31 9.57
N ILE A 84 9.96 7.48 9.24
CA ILE A 84 9.47 8.78 9.72
C ILE A 84 7.99 8.96 9.39
N ASN A 85 7.56 8.73 8.14
CA ASN A 85 6.17 8.87 7.75
C ASN A 85 5.24 7.96 8.57
N LYS A 86 5.66 6.72 8.81
CA LYS A 86 4.91 5.77 9.64
C LYS A 86 4.80 6.25 11.08
N ASP A 87 5.90 6.73 11.65
CA ASP A 87 5.93 7.23 13.03
C ASP A 87 5.05 8.48 13.19
N CYS A 88 5.07 9.40 12.22
CA CYS A 88 4.17 10.55 12.18
C CYS A 88 2.70 10.15 12.19
N VAL A 89 2.31 9.17 11.36
CA VAL A 89 0.94 8.64 11.30
C VAL A 89 0.53 8.04 12.65
N ILE A 90 1.40 7.23 13.25
CA ILE A 90 1.14 6.60 14.55
C ILE A 90 0.97 7.67 15.63
N ASN A 91 1.88 8.65 15.70
CA ASN A 91 1.82 9.71 16.69
C ASN A 91 0.53 10.54 16.56
N ALA A 92 0.12 10.89 15.34
CA ALA A 92 -1.13 11.61 15.10
C ALA A 92 -2.37 10.85 15.61
N VAL A 93 -2.42 9.53 15.39
CA VAL A 93 -3.48 8.67 15.94
C VAL A 93 -3.45 8.66 17.46
N LEU A 94 -2.27 8.51 18.07
CA LEU A 94 -2.13 8.42 19.53
C LEU A 94 -2.47 9.75 20.23
N GLU A 95 -2.10 10.88 19.63
CA GLU A 95 -2.46 12.21 20.11
C GLU A 95 -3.96 12.42 20.07
N GLU A 96 -4.62 12.06 18.96
CA GLU A 96 -6.07 12.18 18.84
C GLU A 96 -6.80 11.27 19.84
N GLN A 97 -6.34 10.03 20.00
CA GLN A 97 -6.86 9.12 21.03
C GLN A 97 -6.66 9.64 22.45
N ARG A 98 -5.59 10.37 22.72
CA ARG A 98 -5.36 11.02 24.02
C ARG A 98 -6.34 12.17 24.22
N ARG A 99 -6.47 13.06 23.22
CA ARG A 99 -7.39 14.20 23.22
C ARG A 99 -8.83 13.77 23.49
N GLN A 100 -9.30 12.73 22.80
CA GLN A 100 -10.67 12.21 22.98
C GLN A 100 -10.88 11.62 24.39
N ARG A 101 -9.90 10.88 24.91
CA ARG A 101 -9.94 10.37 26.30
C ARG A 101 -10.03 11.49 27.34
N GLU A 102 -9.26 12.56 27.16
CA GLU A 102 -9.30 13.73 28.05
C GLU A 102 -10.66 14.45 28.01
N LEU A 103 -11.34 14.42 26.86
CA LEU A 103 -12.68 14.99 26.69
C LEU A 103 -13.83 14.02 27.03
N GLY A 104 -13.52 12.78 27.40
CA GLY A 104 -14.51 11.79 27.83
C GLY A 104 -15.39 11.20 26.71
N TYR A 105 -14.98 11.27 25.45
CA TYR A 105 -15.69 10.62 24.34
C TYR A 105 -14.73 9.78 23.48
N VAL A 106 -15.30 8.97 22.59
CA VAL A 106 -14.54 8.19 21.59
C VAL A 106 -15.25 8.27 20.25
N ASP A 107 -14.56 8.82 19.26
CA ASP A 107 -14.97 8.92 17.86
C ASP A 107 -13.91 8.22 16.99
N THR A 108 -14.24 7.01 16.55
CA THR A 108 -13.37 6.14 15.76
C THR A 108 -13.15 6.64 14.33
N GLU A 109 -14.13 7.31 13.74
CA GLU A 109 -14.03 7.88 12.40
C GLU A 109 -13.04 9.05 12.39
N HIS A 110 -13.10 9.89 13.44
CA HIS A 110 -12.18 11.00 13.60
C HIS A 110 -10.74 10.54 13.87
N ILE A 111 -10.55 9.49 14.68
CA ILE A 111 -9.24 8.86 14.90
C ILE A 111 -8.63 8.35 13.58
N ALA A 112 -9.44 7.70 12.73
CA ALA A 112 -8.98 7.19 11.45
C ALA A 112 -8.54 8.31 10.47
N ARG A 113 -9.13 9.50 10.61
CA ARG A 113 -8.81 10.69 9.79
C ARG A 113 -7.65 11.52 10.33
N ALA A 114 -7.30 11.38 11.61
CA ALA A 114 -6.27 12.20 12.26
C ALA A 114 -4.92 12.27 11.50
N PRO A 115 -4.38 11.17 10.92
CA PRO A 115 -3.14 11.25 10.16
C PRO A 115 -3.23 12.10 8.89
N TYR A 116 -4.42 12.14 8.26
CA TYR A 116 -4.62 12.87 7.02
C TYR A 116 -4.73 14.35 7.28
N LEU A 117 -5.49 14.74 8.31
CA LEU A 117 -5.69 16.14 8.73
C LEU A 117 -4.36 16.80 9.12
N ASN A 118 -3.47 16.04 9.77
CA ASN A 118 -2.16 16.52 10.20
C ASN A 118 -1.05 16.34 9.15
N SER A 119 -1.35 15.77 7.97
CA SER A 119 -0.35 15.63 6.91
C SER A 119 -0.13 16.95 6.17
N LYS A 120 1.11 17.21 5.73
CA LYS A 120 1.48 18.38 4.92
C LYS A 120 0.63 18.50 3.62
N TRP A 121 0.16 17.36 3.10
CA TRP A 121 -0.72 17.27 1.93
C TRP A 121 -2.16 17.73 2.20
N SER A 122 -2.64 17.61 3.45
CA SER A 122 -3.96 18.14 3.86
C SER A 122 -4.01 19.66 3.75
N TRP A 123 -2.93 20.33 4.16
CA TRP A 123 -2.83 21.79 4.10
C TRP A 123 -2.80 22.31 2.66
N GLU A 124 -2.10 21.65 1.74
CA GLU A 124 -2.06 22.05 0.33
C GLU A 124 -3.40 21.84 -0.39
N VAL A 125 -4.15 20.78 -0.05
CA VAL A 125 -5.51 20.54 -0.56
C VAL A 125 -6.53 21.53 0.05
N ALA A 126 -6.40 21.84 1.34
CA ALA A 126 -7.25 22.82 2.01
C ALA A 126 -6.99 24.26 1.50
N LEU A 127 -5.72 24.62 1.29
CA LEU A 127 -5.32 25.92 0.74
C LEU A 127 -5.70 26.10 -0.74
N SER A 128 -5.72 25.02 -1.53
CA SER A 128 -6.19 25.08 -2.92
C SER A 128 -7.72 25.16 -3.02
N SER A 129 -8.44 24.50 -2.12
CA SER A 129 -9.91 24.57 -2.05
C SER A 129 -10.43 25.92 -1.53
N ALA A 130 -9.66 26.63 -0.70
CA ALA A 130 -10.01 27.96 -0.19
C ALA A 130 -9.73 29.12 -1.18
N LYS A 131 -9.14 28.82 -2.35
CA LYS A 131 -8.79 29.81 -3.40
C LYS A 131 -9.69 29.73 -4.64
N SER A 132 -10.69 28.84 -4.65
CA SER A 132 -11.79 28.83 -5.64
C SER A 132 -13.05 29.42 -5.03
#